data_AF-A0A292GSN4-F1
#
_entry.id   AF-A0A292GSN4-F1
#
_cell.length_a   1.000
_cell.length_b   1.000
_cell.length_c   1.000
_cell.angle_alpha   90.00
_cell.angle_beta   90.00
_cell.angle_gamma   90.00
#
_symmetry.space_group_name_H-M   'P 1'
#
loop_
_entity.id
_entity.type
_entity.pdbx_description
1 polymer ?
#
loop_
_entity_poly.entity_id
_entity_poly.type
_entity_poly.pdbx_seq_one_letter_code
_entity_poly.pdbx_strand_id
1 'polypeptide(L)'
;MSEDFEALTVADYAKQAARTDQRSGGRALGFSMLGLFGEVGSLLSEAKKKQRDDASYLGYAHAVAEELGDVLWYLAAIARRSRMALSDIAAAAATNGGQWQTGGNETLSFHALQPQHIPLAKAPMPQFEHSLLALAGDVGLLINDFQAGGLAKDREALAGRLVAVMRRLIQAANESGVTIEAAAVKNLHKIFDRWPRERIYPAPTDAALDPEEQLPRRMAIDVYERTVRGQTFVYQRSSGVYVGDRLTDNALEPDDYRFHDVFHYAYVAVLGWSPVLRALLRLKRKSDPKLDDAEDGARAILIEEGITSWIFGQAQQLRYFENVKRGGLPLDMLKHVRQFVAGYESERCPLWLWEEAILQGYTAFRFLQEHRRGRVLIDFANRRLRIKELPS
;
A
#
# COMPACT_ATOMS: atom_id res chain seq x y z
N MET A 1 4.67 22.40 -23.94
CA MET A 1 3.19 22.31 -23.95
C MET A 1 2.77 22.77 -22.58
N SER A 2 1.95 23.81 -22.48
CA SER A 2 1.36 24.17 -21.19
C SER A 2 0.53 22.97 -20.73
N GLU A 3 0.93 22.34 -19.64
CA GLU A 3 0.02 21.46 -18.91
C GLU A 3 -1.02 22.37 -18.28
N ASP A 4 -2.05 22.70 -19.05
CA ASP A 4 -3.21 23.41 -18.53
C ASP A 4 -3.79 22.52 -17.41
N PHE A 5 -3.89 23.08 -16.21
CA PHE A 5 -4.41 22.36 -15.05
C PHE A 5 -5.88 22.02 -15.29
N GLU A 6 -6.18 20.77 -15.65
CA GLU A 6 -7.55 20.26 -15.73
C GLU A 6 -8.00 19.78 -14.34
N ALA A 7 -9.10 20.36 -13.84
CA ALA A 7 -9.70 19.95 -12.58
C ALA A 7 -10.18 18.49 -12.66
N LEU A 8 -9.98 17.71 -11.59
CA LEU A 8 -10.35 16.30 -11.59
C LEU A 8 -11.88 16.17 -11.60
N THR A 9 -12.43 15.58 -12.65
CA THR A 9 -13.86 15.29 -12.73
C THR A 9 -14.23 14.07 -11.87
N VAL A 10 -15.46 14.07 -11.34
CA VAL A 10 -16.00 12.93 -10.59
C VAL A 10 -16.07 11.68 -11.48
N ALA A 11 -16.41 11.88 -12.76
CA ALA A 11 -16.48 10.81 -13.76
C ALA A 11 -15.08 10.22 -14.03
N ASP A 12 -14.06 11.06 -14.21
CA ASP A 12 -12.69 10.60 -14.42
C ASP A 12 -12.16 9.86 -13.21
N TYR A 13 -12.34 10.38 -11.99
CA TYR A 13 -11.97 9.64 -10.79
C TYR A 13 -12.63 8.26 -10.74
N ALA A 14 -13.95 8.16 -10.95
CA ALA A 14 -14.66 6.89 -10.91
C ALA A 14 -14.14 5.91 -11.97
N LYS A 15 -13.85 6.40 -13.17
CA LYS A 15 -13.23 5.62 -14.27
C LYS A 15 -11.84 5.12 -13.92
N GLN A 16 -11.03 5.95 -13.25
CA GLN A 16 -9.68 5.60 -12.83
C GLN A 16 -9.70 4.59 -11.67
N ALA A 17 -10.48 4.86 -10.62
CA ALA A 17 -10.65 4.00 -9.46
C ALA A 17 -11.18 2.60 -9.83
N ALA A 18 -12.05 2.50 -10.84
CA ALA A 18 -12.56 1.23 -11.33
C ALA A 18 -11.46 0.28 -11.84
N ARG A 19 -10.29 0.78 -12.23
CA ARG A 19 -9.17 -0.04 -12.74
C ARG A 19 -8.43 -0.79 -11.65
N THR A 20 -8.52 -0.33 -10.40
CA THR A 20 -7.82 -0.95 -9.27
C THR A 20 -8.71 -1.90 -8.49
N ASP A 21 -10.02 -1.91 -8.76
CA ASP A 21 -10.97 -2.83 -8.14
C ASP A 21 -10.75 -4.28 -8.63
N GLN A 22 -10.05 -5.06 -7.80
CA GLN A 22 -9.69 -6.44 -8.12
C GLN A 22 -10.86 -7.44 -7.93
N ARG A 23 -12.02 -7.02 -7.40
CA ARG A 23 -13.11 -7.95 -7.08
C ARG A 23 -14.22 -7.98 -8.13
N SER A 24 -14.58 -9.18 -8.56
CA SER A 24 -15.66 -9.47 -9.51
C SER A 24 -16.67 -10.47 -8.93
N GLY A 25 -17.84 -10.59 -9.57
CA GLY A 25 -18.87 -11.57 -9.23
C GLY A 25 -19.96 -11.10 -8.25
N GLY A 26 -20.94 -11.97 -7.98
CA GLY A 26 -22.19 -11.65 -7.28
C GLY A 26 -22.03 -11.20 -5.82
N ARG A 27 -20.93 -11.57 -5.14
CA ARG A 27 -20.64 -11.14 -3.76
C ARG A 27 -19.93 -9.79 -3.66
N ALA A 28 -19.50 -9.23 -4.79
CA ALA A 28 -18.63 -8.06 -4.77
C ALA A 28 -19.35 -6.79 -4.31
N LEU A 29 -20.66 -6.65 -4.56
CA LEU A 29 -21.45 -5.52 -4.05
C LEU A 29 -21.54 -5.54 -2.51
N GLY A 30 -21.88 -6.69 -1.92
CA GLY A 30 -21.91 -6.83 -0.46
C GLY A 30 -20.55 -6.58 0.18
N PHE A 31 -19.46 -6.97 -0.47
CA PHE A 31 -18.11 -6.63 -0.02
C PHE A 31 -17.84 -5.11 -0.06
N SER A 32 -18.25 -4.42 -1.12
CA SER A 32 -18.12 -2.96 -1.18
C SER A 32 -18.94 -2.24 -0.11
N MET A 33 -20.10 -2.79 0.27
CA MET A 33 -20.90 -2.26 1.40
C MET A 33 -20.19 -2.42 2.75
N LEU A 34 -19.59 -3.59 3.01
CA LEU A 34 -18.77 -3.82 4.22
C LEU A 34 -17.58 -2.88 4.27
N GLY A 35 -16.90 -2.69 3.13
CA GLY A 35 -15.81 -1.75 2.99
C GLY A 35 -16.25 -0.32 3.29
N LEU A 36 -17.30 0.18 2.64
CA LEU A 36 -17.83 1.52 2.89
C LEU A 36 -18.10 1.78 4.38
N PHE A 37 -18.75 0.83 5.06
CA PHE A 37 -19.02 0.94 6.50
C PHE A 37 -17.75 0.95 7.35
N GLY A 38 -16.78 0.09 7.00
CA GLY A 38 -15.47 0.05 7.66
C GLY A 38 -14.74 1.39 7.58
N GLU A 39 -14.64 1.99 6.39
CA GLU A 39 -13.92 3.25 6.20
C GLU A 39 -14.62 4.45 6.84
N VAL A 40 -15.97 4.46 6.90
CA VAL A 40 -16.68 5.46 7.71
C VAL A 40 -16.37 5.28 9.20
N GLY A 41 -16.21 4.05 9.68
CA GLY A 41 -15.74 3.75 11.04
C GLY A 41 -14.30 4.21 11.31
N SER A 42 -13.40 4.07 10.33
CA SER A 42 -12.04 4.60 10.38
C SER A 42 -12.04 6.12 10.44
N LEU A 43 -12.86 6.80 9.62
CA LEU A 43 -13.04 8.24 9.64
C LEU A 43 -13.56 8.76 11.00
N LEU A 44 -14.54 8.08 11.59
CA LEU A 44 -15.01 8.35 12.97
C LEU A 44 -13.90 8.19 14.00
N SER A 45 -13.04 7.18 13.83
CA SER A 45 -11.91 6.93 14.73
C SER A 45 -10.86 8.05 14.65
N GLU A 46 -10.56 8.57 13.47
CA GLU A 46 -9.67 9.73 13.29
C GLU A 46 -10.25 11.01 13.91
N ALA A 47 -11.55 11.25 13.75
CA ALA A 47 -12.23 12.38 14.39
C ALA A 47 -12.14 12.31 15.92
N LYS A 48 -12.33 11.12 16.51
CA LYS A 48 -12.17 10.88 17.95
C LYS A 48 -10.72 11.10 18.42
N LYS A 49 -9.72 10.67 17.64
CA LYS A 49 -8.30 10.88 17.99
C LYS A 49 -7.96 12.37 18.11
N LYS A 50 -8.46 13.22 17.19
CA LYS A 50 -8.28 14.68 17.28
C LYS A 50 -8.84 15.29 18.56
N GLN A 51 -9.97 14.78 19.06
CA GLN A 51 -10.56 15.27 20.32
C GLN A 51 -9.73 14.89 21.54
N ARG A 52 -8.96 13.80 21.46
CA ARG A 52 -8.18 13.27 22.58
C ARG A 52 -6.78 13.86 22.67
N ASP A 53 -6.13 14.10 21.53
CA ASP A 53 -4.69 14.36 21.47
C ASP A 53 -4.37 15.67 20.72
N ASP A 54 -4.27 16.80 21.44
CA ASP A 54 -4.02 18.15 20.88
C ASP A 54 -2.72 18.27 20.05
N ALA A 55 -1.73 17.40 20.29
CA ALA A 55 -0.45 17.41 19.58
C ALA A 55 -0.49 16.82 18.15
N SER A 56 -1.60 16.20 17.74
CA SER A 56 -1.69 15.36 16.52
C SER A 56 -2.07 16.10 15.23
N TYR A 57 -2.12 17.43 15.25
CA TYR A 57 -2.66 18.25 14.16
C TYR A 57 -2.01 18.01 12.78
N LEU A 58 -0.68 17.87 12.72
CA LEU A 58 0.06 17.69 11.47
C LEU A 58 -0.29 16.37 10.75
N GLY A 59 -0.68 15.33 11.48
CA GLY A 59 -1.10 14.04 10.92
C GLY A 59 -2.61 13.96 10.63
N TYR A 60 -3.42 14.74 11.34
CA TYR A 60 -4.88 14.65 11.29
C TYR A 60 -5.46 14.93 9.89
N ALA A 61 -5.07 16.03 9.24
CA ALA A 61 -5.59 16.37 7.91
C ALA A 61 -5.21 15.31 6.86
N HIS A 62 -4.00 14.75 7.00
CA HIS A 62 -3.54 13.67 6.12
C HIS A 62 -4.34 12.38 6.34
N ALA A 63 -4.61 12.01 7.60
CA ALA A 63 -5.41 10.85 7.94
C ALA A 63 -6.86 11.00 7.45
N VAL A 64 -7.52 12.13 7.75
CA VAL A 64 -8.88 12.41 7.27
C VAL A 64 -8.97 12.38 5.74
N ALA A 65 -8.01 12.96 5.03
CA ALA A 65 -7.98 12.89 3.57
C ALA A 65 -7.84 11.45 3.05
N GLU A 66 -7.17 10.57 3.80
CA GLU A 66 -7.08 9.14 3.46
C GLU A 66 -8.43 8.46 3.57
N GLU A 67 -9.08 8.61 4.73
CA GLU A 67 -10.34 7.94 5.04
C GLU A 67 -11.48 8.46 4.15
N LEU A 68 -11.56 9.78 3.92
CA LEU A 68 -12.51 10.36 2.96
C LEU A 68 -12.32 9.79 1.55
N GLY A 69 -11.06 9.59 1.14
CA GLY A 69 -10.72 9.00 -0.14
C GLY A 69 -11.15 7.54 -0.26
N ASP A 70 -11.08 6.77 0.83
CA ASP A 70 -11.50 5.36 0.85
C ASP A 70 -13.02 5.21 0.88
N VAL A 71 -13.71 6.06 1.65
CA VAL A 71 -15.17 6.17 1.60
C VAL A 71 -15.63 6.50 0.17
N LEU A 72 -14.98 7.48 -0.49
CA LEU A 72 -15.27 7.84 -1.88
C LEU A 72 -15.01 6.68 -2.85
N TRP A 73 -13.93 5.92 -2.66
CA TRP A 73 -13.60 4.76 -3.50
C TRP A 73 -14.66 3.66 -3.41
N TYR A 74 -15.12 3.32 -2.20
CA TYR A 74 -16.19 2.35 -2.02
C TYR A 74 -17.53 2.86 -2.55
N LEU A 75 -17.85 4.14 -2.36
CA LEU A 75 -19.05 4.75 -2.94
C LEU A 75 -19.04 4.66 -4.47
N ALA A 76 -17.90 4.95 -5.11
CA ALA A 76 -17.69 4.80 -6.55
C ALA A 76 -17.88 3.34 -7.00
N ALA A 77 -17.33 2.39 -6.24
CA ALA A 77 -17.49 0.96 -6.51
C ALA A 77 -18.96 0.51 -6.41
N ILE A 78 -19.70 0.96 -5.39
CA ILE A 78 -21.12 0.65 -5.21
C ILE A 78 -21.95 1.24 -6.34
N ALA A 79 -21.76 2.52 -6.68
CA ALA A 79 -22.46 3.18 -7.78
C ALA A 79 -22.24 2.42 -9.11
N ARG A 80 -20.98 2.13 -9.43
CA ARG A 80 -20.60 1.38 -10.65
C ARG A 80 -21.23 -0.01 -10.68
N ARG A 81 -21.16 -0.78 -9.58
CA ARG A 81 -21.75 -2.13 -9.49
C ARG A 81 -23.27 -2.10 -9.59
N SER A 82 -23.89 -0.99 -9.23
CA SER A 82 -25.32 -0.72 -9.34
C SER A 82 -25.73 -0.05 -10.66
N ARG A 83 -24.79 0.09 -11.61
CA ARG A 83 -25.01 0.74 -12.92
C ARG A 83 -25.53 2.18 -12.80
N MET A 84 -24.93 2.93 -11.88
CA MET A 84 -25.16 4.37 -11.68
C MET A 84 -23.83 5.11 -11.86
N ALA A 85 -23.88 6.30 -12.45
CA ALA A 85 -22.70 7.15 -12.52
C ALA A 85 -22.52 7.88 -11.17
N LEU A 86 -21.28 7.89 -10.67
CA LEU A 86 -20.95 8.63 -9.45
C LEU A 86 -21.17 10.14 -9.64
N SER A 87 -20.94 10.66 -10.85
CA SER A 87 -21.19 12.05 -11.21
C SER A 87 -22.66 12.46 -11.04
N ASP A 88 -23.60 11.59 -11.40
CA ASP A 88 -25.04 11.84 -11.25
C ASP A 88 -25.44 11.86 -9.76
N ILE A 89 -24.86 10.96 -8.96
CA ILE A 89 -25.05 10.94 -7.50
C ILE A 89 -24.48 12.21 -6.87
N ALA A 90 -23.29 12.63 -7.31
CA ALA A 90 -22.62 13.84 -6.82
C ALA A 90 -23.39 15.13 -7.18
N ALA A 91 -23.91 15.22 -8.41
CA ALA A 91 -24.71 16.35 -8.86
C ALA A 91 -25.99 16.53 -8.02
N ALA A 92 -26.70 15.44 -7.75
CA ALA A 92 -27.89 15.45 -6.90
C ALA A 92 -27.55 15.74 -5.42
N ALA A 93 -26.36 15.31 -4.95
CA ALA A 93 -25.90 15.57 -3.60
C ALA A 93 -25.53 17.05 -3.37
N ALA A 94 -24.98 17.72 -4.39
CA ALA A 94 -24.51 19.10 -4.33
C ALA A 94 -25.64 20.14 -4.19
N THR A 95 -26.88 19.79 -4.55
CA THR A 95 -28.05 20.68 -4.47
C THR A 95 -29.00 20.25 -3.34
N ASN A 96 -29.57 21.24 -2.64
CA ASN A 96 -30.54 20.96 -1.58
C ASN A 96 -31.85 20.44 -2.21
N GLY A 97 -32.28 19.24 -1.85
CA GLY A 97 -33.42 18.57 -2.48
C GLY A 97 -33.18 18.06 -3.89
N GLY A 98 -31.91 18.00 -4.34
CA GLY A 98 -31.55 17.47 -5.66
C GLY A 98 -32.07 16.05 -5.87
N GLN A 99 -32.79 15.85 -6.98
CA GLN A 99 -33.24 14.55 -7.42
C GLN A 99 -32.19 13.90 -8.32
N TRP A 100 -31.99 12.60 -8.15
CA TRP A 100 -31.08 11.85 -9.01
C TRP A 100 -31.62 11.78 -10.44
N GLN A 101 -30.79 12.16 -11.41
CA GLN A 101 -31.07 12.12 -12.83
C GLN A 101 -29.87 11.50 -13.57
N THR A 102 -30.13 10.81 -14.67
CA THR A 102 -29.07 10.13 -15.42
C THR A 102 -28.45 11.05 -16.47
N GLY A 103 -27.12 11.15 -16.50
CA GLY A 103 -26.34 11.80 -17.55
C GLY A 103 -26.21 13.33 -17.42
N GLY A 104 -25.31 13.92 -18.23
CA GLY A 104 -25.09 15.37 -18.31
C GLY A 104 -24.16 15.94 -17.24
N ASN A 105 -23.51 15.08 -16.45
CA ASN A 105 -22.64 15.46 -15.33
C ASN A 105 -21.17 15.04 -15.54
N GLU A 106 -20.77 14.72 -16.78
CA GLU A 106 -19.44 14.21 -17.10
C GLU A 106 -18.33 15.23 -16.78
N THR A 107 -18.63 16.52 -16.90
CA THR A 107 -17.70 17.62 -16.65
C THR A 107 -17.75 18.13 -15.20
N LEU A 108 -18.52 17.50 -14.32
CA LEU A 108 -18.62 17.90 -12.91
C LEU A 108 -17.29 17.64 -12.19
N SER A 109 -16.59 18.70 -11.81
CA SER A 109 -15.35 18.62 -11.03
C SER A 109 -15.61 18.42 -9.54
N PHE A 110 -14.66 17.80 -8.83
CA PHE A 110 -14.72 17.73 -7.37
C PHE A 110 -14.70 19.12 -6.74
N HIS A 111 -13.94 20.06 -7.33
CA HIS A 111 -13.93 21.45 -6.90
C HIS A 111 -15.34 22.08 -6.90
N ALA A 112 -16.19 21.75 -7.86
CA ALA A 112 -17.56 22.28 -7.94
C ALA A 112 -18.51 21.72 -6.85
N LEU A 113 -18.10 20.67 -6.11
CA LEU A 113 -18.90 20.07 -5.04
C LEU A 113 -18.76 20.79 -3.69
N GLN A 114 -17.80 21.70 -3.56
CA GLN A 114 -17.48 22.35 -2.29
C GLN A 114 -17.42 23.88 -2.44
N PRO A 115 -17.57 24.64 -1.34
CA PRO A 115 -17.37 26.09 -1.36
C PRO A 115 -15.95 26.46 -1.82
N GLN A 116 -15.81 27.60 -2.50
CA GLN A 116 -14.50 28.12 -2.95
C GLN A 116 -13.49 28.30 -1.81
N HIS A 117 -13.97 28.58 -0.60
CA HIS A 117 -13.14 28.78 0.58
C HIS A 117 -13.60 27.81 1.67
N ILE A 118 -12.73 26.84 2.00
CA ILE A 118 -12.93 25.94 3.14
C ILE A 118 -11.99 26.38 4.25
N PRO A 119 -12.49 26.89 5.38
CA PRO A 119 -11.64 27.32 6.47
C PRO A 119 -10.92 26.13 7.08
N LEU A 120 -9.62 26.31 7.34
CA LEU A 120 -8.82 25.29 8.00
C LEU A 120 -9.28 25.12 9.46
N ALA A 121 -9.91 23.99 9.78
CA ALA A 121 -10.44 23.71 11.10
C ALA A 121 -9.31 23.37 12.11
N LYS A 122 -8.88 24.37 12.90
CA LYS A 122 -7.84 24.22 13.93
C LYS A 122 -8.28 23.36 15.13
N ALA A 123 -9.58 23.17 15.34
CA ALA A 123 -10.16 22.34 16.40
C ALA A 123 -11.28 21.45 15.83
N PRO A 124 -11.62 20.30 16.45
CA PRO A 124 -12.80 19.54 16.07
C PRO A 124 -14.06 20.37 16.33
N MET A 125 -14.82 20.66 15.27
CA MET A 125 -16.10 21.36 15.39
C MET A 125 -17.16 20.34 15.84
N PRO A 126 -18.03 20.63 16.83
CA PRO A 126 -19.15 19.74 17.20
C PRO A 126 -20.04 19.38 16.00
N GLN A 127 -20.13 20.30 15.03
CA GLN A 127 -20.83 20.09 13.78
C GLN A 127 -20.21 18.97 12.92
N PHE A 128 -18.89 18.86 12.88
CA PHE A 128 -18.20 17.79 12.15
C PHE A 128 -18.54 16.41 12.72
N GLU A 129 -18.56 16.29 14.04
CA GLU A 129 -18.97 15.05 14.71
C GLU A 129 -20.40 14.67 14.36
N HIS A 130 -21.32 15.63 14.42
CA HIS A 130 -22.71 15.41 14.05
C HIS A 130 -22.85 14.91 12.61
N SER A 131 -22.11 15.50 11.66
CA SER A 131 -22.12 15.08 10.26
C SER A 131 -21.53 13.69 10.04
N LEU A 132 -20.47 13.31 10.78
CA LEU A 132 -19.90 11.97 10.71
C LEU A 132 -20.85 10.91 11.28
N LEU A 133 -21.53 11.20 12.39
CA LEU A 133 -22.56 10.31 12.93
C LEU A 133 -23.73 10.16 11.96
N ALA A 134 -24.14 11.26 11.30
CA ALA A 134 -25.17 11.22 10.26
C ALA A 134 -24.72 10.41 9.03
N LEU A 135 -23.46 10.56 8.59
CA LEU A 135 -22.87 9.75 7.51
C LEU A 135 -22.92 8.26 7.85
N ALA A 136 -22.51 7.89 9.07
CA ALA A 136 -22.58 6.50 9.53
C ALA A 136 -24.02 5.97 9.58
N GLY A 137 -24.97 6.80 10.02
CA GLY A 137 -26.40 6.49 9.97
C GLY A 137 -26.90 6.22 8.55
N ASP A 138 -26.56 7.09 7.59
CA ASP A 138 -26.98 6.96 6.19
C ASP A 138 -26.36 5.70 5.53
N VAL A 139 -25.10 5.36 5.83
CA VAL A 139 -24.50 4.09 5.38
C VAL A 139 -25.16 2.88 6.05
N GLY A 140 -25.51 2.99 7.33
CA GLY A 140 -26.27 1.94 8.04
C GLY A 140 -27.64 1.67 7.40
N LEU A 141 -28.36 2.73 7.03
CA LEU A 141 -29.64 2.62 6.31
C LEU A 141 -29.46 1.99 4.92
N LEU A 142 -28.42 2.40 4.17
CA LEU A 142 -28.07 1.78 2.89
C LEU A 142 -27.85 0.27 3.03
N ILE A 143 -27.13 -0.16 4.07
CA ILE A 143 -26.85 -1.58 4.33
C ILE A 143 -28.11 -2.34 4.75
N ASN A 144 -28.95 -1.75 5.61
CA ASN A 144 -30.19 -2.38 6.04
C ASN A 144 -31.13 -2.62 4.85
N ASP A 145 -31.31 -1.63 3.98
CA ASP A 145 -32.16 -1.77 2.79
C ASP A 145 -31.58 -2.77 1.78
N PHE A 146 -30.24 -2.86 1.69
CA PHE A 146 -29.55 -3.87 0.89
C PHE A 146 -29.83 -5.28 1.42
N GLN A 147 -29.72 -5.50 2.74
CA GLN A 147 -29.98 -6.80 3.38
C GLN A 147 -31.45 -7.21 3.28
N ALA A 148 -32.38 -6.26 3.36
CA ALA A 148 -33.81 -6.50 3.17
C ALA A 148 -34.17 -6.88 1.73
N GLY A 149 -33.22 -6.82 0.78
CA GLY A 149 -33.45 -7.09 -0.64
C GLY A 149 -34.26 -6.02 -1.37
N GLY A 150 -34.57 -4.89 -0.70
CA GLY A 150 -35.38 -3.80 -1.24
C GLY A 150 -34.67 -3.04 -2.37
N LEU A 151 -33.36 -2.82 -2.23
CA LEU A 151 -32.57 -2.04 -3.20
C LEU A 151 -32.34 -2.74 -4.54
N ALA A 152 -32.50 -4.07 -4.62
CA ALA A 152 -32.36 -4.81 -5.86
C ALA A 152 -33.55 -4.56 -6.83
N LYS A 153 -34.68 -4.07 -6.31
CA LYS A 153 -35.92 -3.86 -7.06
C LYS A 153 -36.26 -2.39 -7.28
N ASP A 154 -35.64 -1.49 -6.51
CA ASP A 154 -35.92 -0.05 -6.55
C ASP A 154 -34.62 0.76 -6.76
N ARG A 155 -34.40 1.10 -8.02
CA ARG A 155 -33.21 1.87 -8.45
C ARG A 155 -33.23 3.30 -7.91
N GLU A 156 -34.40 3.92 -7.80
CA GLU A 156 -34.54 5.29 -7.30
C GLU A 156 -34.28 5.34 -5.79
N ALA A 157 -34.80 4.37 -5.03
CA ALA A 157 -34.50 4.26 -3.60
C ALA A 157 -32.99 4.08 -3.33
N LEU A 158 -32.33 3.20 -4.09
CA LEU A 158 -30.87 3.04 -4.00
C LEU A 158 -30.13 4.34 -4.35
N ALA A 159 -30.51 5.01 -5.43
CA ALA A 159 -29.92 6.30 -5.79
C ALA A 159 -30.12 7.33 -4.66
N GLY A 160 -31.31 7.39 -4.06
CA GLY A 160 -31.60 8.25 -2.91
C GLY A 160 -30.68 7.99 -1.72
N ARG A 161 -30.41 6.72 -1.40
CA ARG A 161 -29.44 6.35 -0.34
C ARG A 161 -28.02 6.79 -0.69
N LEU A 162 -27.56 6.55 -1.92
CA LEU A 162 -26.21 6.95 -2.35
C LEU A 162 -26.05 8.47 -2.38
N VAL A 163 -27.09 9.21 -2.78
CA VAL A 163 -27.12 10.68 -2.74
C VAL A 163 -27.04 11.20 -1.31
N ALA A 164 -27.77 10.59 -0.37
CA ALA A 164 -27.67 10.94 1.06
C ALA A 164 -26.24 10.74 1.58
N VAL A 165 -25.63 9.58 1.32
CA VAL A 165 -24.24 9.27 1.70
C VAL A 165 -23.26 10.27 1.08
N MET A 166 -23.36 10.54 -0.23
CA MET A 166 -22.49 11.51 -0.91
C MET A 166 -22.64 12.92 -0.34
N ARG A 167 -23.86 13.35 -0.02
CA ARG A 167 -24.12 14.66 0.59
C ARG A 167 -23.47 14.78 1.96
N ARG A 168 -23.59 13.75 2.80
CA ARG A 168 -22.93 13.70 4.12
C ARG A 168 -21.42 13.65 4.00
N LEU A 169 -20.88 12.96 3.00
CA LEU A 169 -19.45 12.93 2.72
C LEU A 169 -18.92 14.32 2.35
N ILE A 170 -19.59 15.04 1.44
CA ILE A 170 -19.25 16.42 1.06
C ILE A 170 -19.32 17.35 2.29
N GLN A 171 -20.37 17.22 3.10
CA GLN A 171 -20.54 18.00 4.33
C GLN A 171 -19.40 17.75 5.31
N ALA A 172 -19.07 16.48 5.56
CA ALA A 172 -17.97 16.09 6.45
C ALA A 172 -16.62 16.65 5.95
N ALA A 173 -16.33 16.55 4.65
CA ALA A 173 -15.11 17.10 4.06
C ALA A 173 -15.00 18.62 4.25
N ASN A 174 -16.10 19.36 4.01
CA ASN A 174 -16.14 20.81 4.25
C ASN A 174 -15.85 21.14 5.72
N GLU A 175 -16.46 20.43 6.65
CA GLU A 175 -16.34 20.68 8.09
C GLU A 175 -14.98 20.23 8.66
N SER A 176 -14.31 19.27 8.02
CA SER A 176 -12.95 18.85 8.40
C SER A 176 -11.86 19.77 7.88
N GLY A 177 -12.16 20.69 6.96
CA GLY A 177 -11.17 21.51 6.28
C GLY A 177 -10.39 20.78 5.19
N VAL A 178 -10.91 19.67 4.66
CA VAL A 178 -10.26 18.84 3.64
C VAL A 178 -11.09 18.86 2.37
N THR A 179 -10.46 19.11 1.22
CA THR A 179 -11.19 19.03 -0.05
C THR A 179 -11.41 17.58 -0.45
N ILE A 180 -12.58 17.26 -0.98
CA ILE A 180 -12.87 15.94 -1.55
C ILE A 180 -11.98 15.68 -2.78
N GLU A 181 -11.55 16.74 -3.48
CA GLU A 181 -10.56 16.63 -4.56
C GLU A 181 -9.20 16.15 -4.03
N ALA A 182 -8.70 16.72 -2.92
CA ALA A 182 -7.46 16.26 -2.31
C ALA A 182 -7.57 14.80 -1.84
N ALA A 183 -8.70 14.43 -1.24
CA ALA A 183 -8.99 13.05 -0.86
C ALA A 183 -9.03 12.11 -2.09
N ALA A 184 -9.67 12.53 -3.19
CA ALA A 184 -9.73 11.78 -4.44
C ALA A 184 -8.34 11.60 -5.08
N VAL A 185 -7.54 12.66 -5.18
CA VAL A 185 -6.17 12.61 -5.71
C VAL A 185 -5.28 11.73 -4.84
N LYS A 186 -5.34 11.87 -3.51
CA LYS A 186 -4.60 11.02 -2.57
C LYS A 186 -5.00 9.55 -2.73
N ASN A 187 -6.29 9.27 -2.87
CA ASN A 187 -6.79 7.92 -3.10
C ASN A 187 -6.28 7.36 -4.44
N LEU A 188 -6.31 8.13 -5.54
CA LEU A 188 -5.76 7.71 -6.84
C LEU A 188 -4.27 7.36 -6.73
N HIS A 189 -3.47 8.20 -6.07
CA HIS A 189 -2.06 7.91 -5.83
C HIS A 189 -1.89 6.59 -5.06
N LYS A 190 -2.63 6.42 -3.96
CA LYS A 190 -2.56 5.20 -3.13
C LYS A 190 -2.94 3.94 -3.89
N ILE A 191 -4.06 3.95 -4.61
CA ILE A 191 -4.55 2.75 -5.30
C ILE A 191 -3.67 2.39 -6.50
N PHE A 192 -3.09 3.36 -7.22
CA PHE A 192 -2.18 3.06 -8.34
C PHE A 192 -0.77 2.71 -7.90
N ASP A 193 -0.35 3.17 -6.74
CA ASP A 193 0.89 2.73 -6.10
C ASP A 193 0.82 1.26 -5.66
N ARG A 194 -0.38 0.76 -5.36
CA ARG A 194 -0.64 -0.67 -5.08
C ARG A 194 -0.97 -1.49 -6.34
N TRP A 195 -1.81 -0.96 -7.23
CA TRP A 195 -2.29 -1.62 -8.45
C TRP A 195 -2.11 -0.68 -9.65
N PRO A 196 -0.88 -0.58 -10.18
CA PRO A 196 -0.57 0.37 -11.24
C PRO A 196 -1.21 -0.04 -12.57
N ARG A 197 -1.44 0.95 -13.45
CA ARG A 197 -1.86 0.69 -14.85
C ARG A 197 -0.75 0.01 -15.64
N GLU A 198 0.46 0.50 -15.44
CA GLU A 198 1.68 0.00 -16.06
C GLU A 198 2.74 -0.13 -14.97
N ARG A 199 3.42 -1.26 -14.93
CA ARG A 199 4.51 -1.49 -13.99
C ARG A 199 5.79 -0.94 -14.57
N ILE A 200 6.11 0.29 -14.19
CA ILE A 200 7.37 0.94 -14.54
C ILE A 200 8.35 0.70 -13.39
N TYR A 201 9.37 -0.11 -13.65
CA TYR A 201 10.44 -0.35 -12.67
C TYR A 201 11.33 0.90 -12.59
N PRO A 202 11.63 1.44 -11.39
CA PRO A 202 12.56 2.55 -11.23
C PRO A 202 13.95 2.20 -11.78
N ALA A 203 14.75 3.20 -12.16
CA ALA A 203 16.15 2.98 -12.48
C ALA A 203 16.95 2.59 -11.21
N PRO A 204 18.04 1.80 -11.32
CA PRO A 204 18.93 1.58 -10.18
C PRO A 204 19.54 2.90 -9.71
N THR A 205 19.55 3.13 -8.39
CA THR A 205 20.04 4.39 -7.81
C THR A 205 21.56 4.55 -7.91
N ASP A 206 22.28 3.45 -8.13
CA ASP A 206 23.74 3.40 -8.25
C ASP A 206 24.27 3.38 -9.68
N ALA A 207 23.40 3.49 -10.69
CA ALA A 207 23.80 3.30 -12.09
C ALA A 207 24.91 4.26 -12.56
N ALA A 208 25.00 5.44 -11.96
CA ALA A 208 25.98 6.48 -12.30
C ALA A 208 27.18 6.54 -11.34
N LEU A 209 27.26 5.64 -10.35
CA LEU A 209 28.33 5.61 -9.35
C LEU A 209 29.53 4.78 -9.82
N ASP A 210 30.62 4.82 -9.04
CA ASP A 210 31.82 4.03 -9.29
C ASP A 210 31.46 2.53 -9.43
N PRO A 211 31.97 1.81 -10.45
CA PRO A 211 31.72 0.38 -10.62
C PRO A 211 31.99 -0.48 -9.37
N GLU A 212 32.95 -0.10 -8.52
CA GLU A 212 33.28 -0.80 -7.27
C GLU A 212 32.28 -0.50 -6.13
N GLU A 213 31.36 0.44 -6.34
CA GLU A 213 30.27 0.81 -5.42
C GLU A 213 28.89 0.45 -5.97
N GLN A 214 28.83 -0.14 -7.18
CA GLN A 214 27.59 -0.64 -7.76
C GLN A 214 27.27 -2.04 -7.27
N LEU A 215 26.01 -2.28 -6.96
CA LEU A 215 25.53 -3.63 -6.71
C LEU A 215 25.67 -4.50 -7.99
N PRO A 216 26.14 -5.77 -7.90
CA PRO A 216 26.42 -6.58 -9.08
C PRO A 216 25.14 -6.87 -9.86
N ARG A 217 25.06 -6.52 -11.16
CA ARG A 217 23.82 -6.70 -11.93
C ARG A 217 23.33 -8.14 -12.04
N ARG A 218 24.23 -9.11 -11.85
CA ARG A 218 23.94 -10.53 -11.68
C ARG A 218 24.83 -11.12 -10.61
N MET A 219 24.27 -11.99 -9.78
CA MET A 219 25.01 -12.68 -8.73
C MET A 219 24.40 -14.06 -8.47
N ALA A 220 25.25 -15.02 -8.07
CA ALA A 220 24.80 -16.35 -7.64
C ALA A 220 25.37 -16.66 -6.25
N ILE A 221 24.51 -17.15 -5.35
CA ILE A 221 24.87 -17.49 -3.98
C ILE A 221 24.46 -18.93 -3.72
N ASP A 222 25.44 -19.77 -3.43
CA ASP A 222 25.24 -21.10 -2.90
C ASP A 222 24.91 -20.98 -1.41
N VAL A 223 23.74 -21.47 -1.00
CA VAL A 223 23.31 -21.51 0.40
C VAL A 223 23.21 -22.99 0.81
N TYR A 224 23.78 -23.36 1.94
CA TYR A 224 23.71 -24.74 2.45
C TYR A 224 23.96 -24.81 3.95
N GLU A 225 23.35 -25.79 4.62
CA GLU A 225 23.62 -26.08 6.03
C GLU A 225 24.88 -26.92 6.23
N ARG A 226 25.58 -26.70 7.35
CA ARG A 226 26.57 -27.64 7.91
C ARG A 226 26.46 -27.66 9.42
N THR A 227 26.56 -28.86 10.00
CA THR A 227 26.66 -29.04 11.45
C THR A 227 28.11 -28.98 11.89
N VAL A 228 28.42 -28.09 12.84
CA VAL A 228 29.73 -27.93 13.45
C VAL A 228 29.57 -28.07 14.96
N ARG A 229 30.22 -29.09 15.55
CA ARG A 229 30.17 -29.36 17.01
C ARG A 229 28.73 -29.45 17.55
N GLY A 230 27.84 -30.10 16.80
CA GLY A 230 26.43 -30.31 17.19
C GLY A 230 25.50 -29.13 16.91
N GLN A 231 26.00 -27.98 16.44
CA GLN A 231 25.18 -26.84 16.05
C GLN A 231 25.11 -26.71 14.52
N THR A 232 23.91 -26.54 13.99
CA THR A 232 23.68 -26.34 12.55
C THR A 232 23.80 -24.87 12.18
N PHE A 233 24.60 -24.59 11.15
CA PHE A 233 24.81 -23.26 10.60
C PHE A 233 24.47 -23.22 9.12
N VAL A 234 23.95 -22.10 8.64
CA VAL A 234 23.87 -21.79 7.22
C VAL A 234 25.15 -21.09 6.78
N TYR A 235 25.70 -21.57 5.66
CA TYR A 235 26.83 -20.97 4.96
C TYR A 235 26.37 -20.45 3.61
N GLN A 236 26.97 -19.35 3.20
CA GLN A 236 26.64 -18.67 1.95
C GLN A 236 27.93 -18.41 1.18
N ARG A 237 27.93 -18.74 -0.12
CA ARG A 237 29.14 -18.68 -0.94
C ARG A 237 28.83 -18.17 -2.34
N SER A 238 29.54 -17.13 -2.77
CA SER A 238 29.50 -16.60 -4.13
C SER A 238 30.85 -16.84 -4.79
N SER A 239 30.85 -17.49 -5.96
CA SER A 239 32.08 -17.77 -6.73
C SER A 239 33.24 -18.37 -5.92
N GLY A 240 32.93 -19.25 -4.95
CA GLY A 240 33.92 -19.90 -4.09
C GLY A 240 34.29 -19.13 -2.82
N VAL A 241 33.85 -17.87 -2.67
CA VAL A 241 34.13 -17.01 -1.52
C VAL A 241 32.93 -16.92 -0.59
N TYR A 242 33.14 -17.00 0.72
CA TYR A 242 32.06 -16.86 1.69
C TYR A 242 31.51 -15.43 1.71
N VAL A 243 30.18 -15.32 1.78
CA VAL A 243 29.46 -14.06 1.89
C VAL A 243 28.90 -13.96 3.31
N GLY A 244 29.33 -12.94 4.05
CA GLY A 244 28.91 -12.74 5.43
C GLY A 244 29.40 -13.80 6.41
N ASP A 245 28.86 -13.74 7.62
CA ASP A 245 29.10 -14.73 8.67
C ASP A 245 28.16 -15.93 8.52
N ARG A 246 28.51 -17.04 9.17
CA ARG A 246 27.64 -18.21 9.26
C ARG A 246 26.41 -17.90 10.15
N LEU A 247 25.24 -18.34 9.73
CA LEU A 247 23.97 -17.95 10.35
C LEU A 247 23.34 -19.08 11.17
N THR A 248 22.66 -18.70 12.25
CA THR A 248 21.83 -19.55 13.10
C THR A 248 20.47 -18.90 13.30
N ASP A 249 19.50 -19.63 13.82
CA ASP A 249 18.15 -19.08 14.04
C ASP A 249 18.14 -17.97 15.10
N ASN A 250 19.13 -17.97 16.00
CA ASN A 250 19.20 -17.03 17.13
C ASN A 250 17.92 -16.99 17.99
N ALA A 251 17.19 -18.11 18.02
CA ALA A 251 15.96 -18.30 18.77
C ALA A 251 16.07 -19.54 19.68
N LEU A 252 15.23 -19.59 20.72
CA LEU A 252 15.11 -20.77 21.60
C LEU A 252 14.53 -21.97 20.84
N GLU A 253 13.45 -21.73 20.11
CA GLU A 253 12.81 -22.71 19.24
C GLU A 253 13.27 -22.46 17.79
N PRO A 254 13.79 -23.48 17.09
CA PRO A 254 14.20 -23.34 15.69
C PRO A 254 13.02 -22.95 14.80
N ASP A 255 13.16 -21.85 14.06
CA ASP A 255 12.14 -21.32 13.15
C ASP A 255 12.64 -21.13 11.71
N ASP A 256 13.86 -21.62 11.44
CA ASP A 256 14.56 -21.51 10.15
C ASP A 256 14.95 -20.07 9.76
N TYR A 257 14.91 -19.10 10.68
CA TYR A 257 15.36 -17.73 10.42
C TYR A 257 16.84 -17.66 9.99
N ARG A 258 17.65 -18.71 10.20
CA ARG A 258 19.00 -18.83 9.62
C ARG A 258 19.07 -18.70 8.08
N PHE A 259 17.96 -18.82 7.36
CA PHE A 259 17.89 -18.60 5.91
C PHE A 259 17.45 -17.18 5.49
N HIS A 260 17.29 -16.24 6.42
CA HIS A 260 16.69 -14.92 6.16
C HIS A 260 17.43 -14.05 5.12
N ASP A 261 18.72 -14.28 4.89
CA ASP A 261 19.50 -13.50 3.91
C ASP A 261 18.91 -13.50 2.49
N VAL A 262 18.09 -14.50 2.13
CA VAL A 262 17.35 -14.48 0.86
C VAL A 262 16.38 -13.32 0.71
N PHE A 263 15.95 -12.71 1.83
CA PHE A 263 15.13 -11.50 1.82
C PHE A 263 15.95 -10.29 1.37
N HIS A 264 17.17 -10.11 1.89
CA HIS A 264 18.11 -9.07 1.42
C HIS A 264 18.45 -9.26 -0.06
N TYR A 265 18.67 -10.51 -0.48
CA TYR A 265 18.90 -10.83 -1.90
C TYR A 265 17.69 -10.48 -2.78
N ALA A 266 16.47 -10.64 -2.27
CA ALA A 266 15.26 -10.24 -2.98
C ALA A 266 15.11 -8.71 -3.07
N TYR A 267 15.39 -7.97 -1.99
CA TYR A 267 15.35 -6.51 -1.98
C TYR A 267 16.36 -5.94 -2.97
N VAL A 268 17.56 -6.51 -2.99
CA VAL A 268 18.56 -6.20 -4.01
C VAL A 268 18.09 -6.52 -5.41
N ALA A 269 17.61 -7.75 -5.67
CA ALA A 269 17.18 -8.16 -7.00
C ALA A 269 16.03 -7.29 -7.54
N VAL A 270 15.06 -6.97 -6.69
CA VAL A 270 13.77 -6.39 -7.10
C VAL A 270 13.72 -4.89 -6.87
N LEU A 271 14.18 -4.38 -5.73
CA LEU A 271 14.19 -2.95 -5.42
C LEU A 271 15.47 -2.28 -5.96
N GLY A 272 16.58 -3.02 -6.03
CA GLY A 272 17.90 -2.43 -6.26
C GLY A 272 18.45 -1.75 -5.02
N TRP A 273 17.95 -2.14 -3.84
CA TRP A 273 18.25 -1.55 -2.55
C TRP A 273 18.51 -2.64 -1.51
N SER A 274 19.61 -2.51 -0.78
CA SER A 274 19.91 -3.25 0.46
C SER A 274 21.21 -2.71 1.07
N PRO A 275 21.13 -1.82 2.06
CA PRO A 275 22.31 -1.47 2.86
C PRO A 275 22.99 -2.68 3.51
N VAL A 276 22.23 -3.72 3.87
CA VAL A 276 22.77 -4.99 4.40
C VAL A 276 23.69 -5.65 3.38
N LEU A 277 23.20 -5.88 2.15
CA LEU A 277 24.00 -6.56 1.14
C LEU A 277 25.18 -5.70 0.67
N ARG A 278 25.01 -4.37 0.58
CA ARG A 278 26.13 -3.46 0.33
C ARG A 278 27.23 -3.61 1.37
N ALA A 279 26.88 -3.69 2.66
CA ALA A 279 27.86 -3.92 3.71
C ALA A 279 28.53 -5.29 3.60
N LEU A 280 27.76 -6.37 3.39
CA LEU A 280 28.26 -7.75 3.24
C LEU A 280 29.23 -7.90 2.06
N LEU A 281 28.95 -7.24 0.94
CA LEU A 281 29.77 -7.27 -0.27
C LEU A 281 30.88 -6.21 -0.29
N ARG A 282 30.95 -5.34 0.72
CA ARG A 282 31.87 -4.19 0.78
C ARG A 282 31.68 -3.21 -0.39
N LEU A 283 30.44 -2.98 -0.80
CA LEU A 283 30.01 -2.09 -1.89
C LEU A 283 29.24 -0.86 -1.37
N LYS A 284 29.60 -0.39 -0.18
CA LYS A 284 29.06 0.88 0.35
C LYS A 284 29.59 2.04 -0.50
N ARG A 285 28.77 3.07 -0.72
CA ARG A 285 29.05 4.19 -1.63
C ARG A 285 29.95 5.24 -0.98
N LYS A 286 31.17 4.85 -0.62
CA LYS A 286 32.18 5.62 0.13
C LYS A 286 32.65 6.88 -0.60
N SER A 287 32.55 6.93 -1.92
CA SER A 287 32.90 8.10 -2.74
C SER A 287 32.06 9.33 -2.40
N ASP A 288 30.83 9.15 -1.92
CA ASP A 288 29.98 10.20 -1.35
C ASP A 288 29.71 9.93 0.15
N PRO A 289 30.45 10.58 1.07
CA PRO A 289 30.30 10.36 2.50
C PRO A 289 28.90 10.61 3.05
N LYS A 290 28.11 11.51 2.43
CA LYS A 290 26.74 11.78 2.89
C LYS A 290 25.81 10.64 2.51
N LEU A 291 25.98 10.11 1.30
CA LEU A 291 25.22 8.97 0.82
C LEU A 291 25.57 7.70 1.60
N ASP A 292 26.86 7.47 1.86
CA ASP A 292 27.35 6.37 2.68
C ASP A 292 26.78 6.38 4.10
N ASP A 293 26.72 7.55 4.74
CA ASP A 293 26.18 7.70 6.10
C ASP A 293 24.66 7.56 6.14
N ALA A 294 23.95 8.21 5.20
CA ALA A 294 22.49 8.25 5.20
C ALA A 294 21.84 6.95 4.70
N GLU A 295 22.31 6.41 3.56
CA GLU A 295 21.65 5.31 2.85
C GLU A 295 22.33 3.95 3.05
N ASP A 296 23.64 3.93 3.32
CA ASP A 296 24.40 2.70 3.55
C ASP A 296 24.86 2.53 5.02
N GLY A 297 24.53 3.50 5.87
CA GLY A 297 24.98 3.58 7.25
C GLY A 297 24.29 2.58 8.18
N ALA A 298 24.74 2.54 9.45
CA ALA A 298 24.23 1.59 10.44
C ALA A 298 22.71 1.68 10.63
N ARG A 299 22.13 2.89 10.57
CA ARG A 299 20.69 3.09 10.69
C ARG A 299 19.93 2.46 9.52
N ALA A 300 20.43 2.61 8.29
CA ALA A 300 19.79 2.01 7.11
C ALA A 300 19.82 0.47 7.18
N ILE A 301 20.96 -0.10 7.61
CA ILE A 301 21.11 -1.54 7.85
C ILE A 301 20.08 -2.02 8.89
N LEU A 302 19.99 -1.36 10.05
CA LEU A 302 19.03 -1.71 11.10
C LEU A 302 17.57 -1.62 10.64
N ILE A 303 17.23 -0.66 9.78
CA ILE A 303 15.89 -0.54 9.21
C ILE A 303 15.58 -1.72 8.29
N GLU A 304 16.51 -2.11 7.40
CA GLU A 304 16.32 -3.27 6.54
C GLU A 304 16.19 -4.59 7.32
N GLU A 305 17.05 -4.79 8.32
CA GLU A 305 16.97 -5.93 9.25
C GLU A 305 15.64 -5.95 10.02
N GLY A 306 15.19 -4.77 10.46
CA GLY A 306 13.92 -4.57 11.15
C GLY A 306 12.72 -4.93 10.28
N ILE A 307 12.72 -4.52 9.01
CA ILE A 307 11.68 -4.91 8.03
C ILE A 307 11.68 -6.44 7.87
N THR A 308 12.86 -7.04 7.71
CA THR A 308 13.02 -8.48 7.50
C THR A 308 12.46 -9.27 8.69
N SER A 309 12.88 -8.92 9.90
CA SER A 309 12.42 -9.54 11.14
C SER A 309 10.92 -9.35 11.38
N TRP A 310 10.40 -8.14 11.12
CA TRP A 310 8.99 -7.84 11.32
C TRP A 310 8.09 -8.59 10.34
N ILE A 311 8.44 -8.60 9.04
CA ILE A 311 7.68 -9.37 8.04
C ILE A 311 7.75 -10.86 8.37
N PHE A 312 8.89 -11.37 8.84
CA PHE A 312 9.04 -12.77 9.24
C PHE A 312 8.04 -13.19 10.32
N GLY A 313 7.89 -12.39 11.37
CA GLY A 313 6.88 -12.65 12.40
C GLY A 313 5.45 -12.68 11.86
N GLN A 314 5.11 -11.82 10.88
CA GLN A 314 3.81 -11.86 10.21
C GLN A 314 3.68 -13.09 9.30
N ALA A 315 4.75 -13.43 8.58
CA ALA A 315 4.79 -14.52 7.61
C ALA A 315 4.57 -15.88 8.28
N GLN A 316 5.08 -16.09 9.50
CA GLN A 316 4.83 -17.31 10.28
C GLN A 316 3.33 -17.61 10.43
N GLN A 317 2.52 -16.59 10.70
CA GLN A 317 1.06 -16.72 10.84
C GLN A 317 0.33 -16.90 9.50
N LEU A 318 1.00 -16.59 8.40
CA LEU A 318 0.47 -16.60 7.03
C LEU A 318 1.10 -17.71 6.17
N ARG A 319 1.59 -18.78 6.82
CA ARG A 319 2.26 -19.92 6.16
C ARG A 319 3.37 -19.47 5.20
N TYR A 320 4.17 -18.50 5.62
CA TYR A 320 5.25 -17.91 4.84
C TYR A 320 4.80 -17.43 3.45
N PHE A 321 3.57 -16.92 3.34
CA PHE A 321 2.92 -16.48 2.10
C PHE A 321 2.81 -17.57 1.03
N GLU A 322 2.70 -18.83 1.43
CA GLU A 322 2.42 -19.93 0.52
C GLU A 322 1.13 -19.66 -0.29
N ASN A 323 1.19 -19.84 -1.60
CA ASN A 323 0.09 -19.60 -2.55
C ASN A 323 -0.43 -18.15 -2.63
N VAL A 324 0.21 -17.20 -1.93
CA VAL A 324 -0.11 -15.77 -2.08
C VAL A 324 0.43 -15.27 -3.41
N LYS A 325 -0.48 -14.79 -4.26
CA LYS A 325 -0.15 -14.19 -5.56
C LYS A 325 0.06 -12.69 -5.42
N ARG A 326 0.59 -12.07 -6.48
CA ARG A 326 0.66 -10.60 -6.61
C ARG A 326 -0.72 -9.98 -6.37
N GLY A 327 -0.77 -8.88 -5.63
CA GLY A 327 -1.97 -8.24 -5.12
C GLY A 327 -2.55 -8.89 -3.86
N GLY A 328 -1.94 -9.97 -3.36
CA GLY A 328 -2.46 -10.77 -2.25
C GLY A 328 -1.88 -10.43 -0.88
N LEU A 329 -0.76 -9.68 -0.80
CA LEU A 329 -0.27 -9.20 0.50
C LEU A 329 -1.22 -8.14 1.09
N PRO A 330 -1.42 -8.13 2.42
CA PRO A 330 -2.21 -7.10 3.09
C PRO A 330 -1.67 -5.70 2.77
N LEU A 331 -2.56 -4.76 2.42
CA LEU A 331 -2.16 -3.38 2.10
C LEU A 331 -1.47 -2.72 3.29
N ASP A 332 -1.99 -2.91 4.50
CA ASP A 332 -1.39 -2.35 5.71
C ASP A 332 0.01 -2.86 5.93
N MET A 333 0.31 -4.12 5.59
CA MET A 333 1.67 -4.63 5.69
C MET A 333 2.64 -3.80 4.86
N LEU A 334 2.26 -3.50 3.62
CA LEU A 334 3.07 -2.69 2.70
C LEU A 334 3.15 -1.21 3.13
N LYS A 335 2.07 -0.65 3.69
CA LYS A 335 2.10 0.70 4.28
C LYS A 335 3.11 0.78 5.44
N HIS A 336 3.14 -0.23 6.32
CA HIS A 336 4.13 -0.27 7.40
C HIS A 336 5.56 -0.39 6.86
N VAL A 337 5.81 -1.22 5.84
CA VAL A 337 7.14 -1.26 5.18
C VAL A 337 7.55 0.12 4.68
N ARG A 338 6.65 0.87 4.02
CA ARG A 338 6.93 2.25 3.59
C ARG A 338 7.26 3.18 4.77
N GLN A 339 6.59 3.02 5.92
CA GLN A 339 6.91 3.80 7.12
C GLN A 339 8.30 3.48 7.67
N PHE A 340 8.74 2.22 7.64
CA PHE A 340 10.10 1.84 8.03
C PHE A 340 11.15 2.53 7.15
N VAL A 341 10.92 2.57 5.82
CA VAL A 341 11.86 3.17 4.87
C VAL A 341 11.64 4.66 4.62
N ALA A 342 10.81 5.34 5.40
CA ALA A 342 10.58 6.77 5.24
C ALA A 342 11.89 7.56 5.41
N GLY A 343 12.20 8.39 4.43
CA GLY A 343 13.44 9.16 4.36
C GLY A 343 14.62 8.45 3.69
N TYR A 344 14.46 7.20 3.22
CA TYR A 344 15.48 6.46 2.48
C TYR A 344 15.15 6.40 0.99
N GLU A 345 16.14 6.10 0.15
CA GLU A 345 15.96 5.99 -1.30
C GLU A 345 14.89 4.95 -1.70
N SER A 346 14.72 3.91 -0.87
CA SER A 346 13.73 2.84 -1.08
C SER A 346 12.29 3.24 -0.77
N GLU A 347 12.05 4.40 -0.14
CA GLU A 347 10.71 4.99 0.00
C GLU A 347 10.05 5.24 -1.36
N ARG A 348 10.87 5.59 -2.37
CA ARG A 348 10.43 5.86 -3.74
C ARG A 348 9.97 4.60 -4.47
N CYS A 349 10.24 3.41 -3.92
CA CYS A 349 9.75 2.17 -4.49
C CYS A 349 8.24 2.06 -4.27
N PRO A 350 7.47 1.78 -5.34
CA PRO A 350 6.02 1.65 -5.20
C PRO A 350 5.65 0.38 -4.43
N LEU A 351 4.49 0.36 -3.78
CA LEU A 351 4.09 -0.77 -2.92
C LEU A 351 3.99 -2.10 -3.68
N TRP A 352 3.59 -2.06 -4.95
CA TRP A 352 3.58 -3.26 -5.80
C TRP A 352 4.98 -3.87 -5.99
N LEU A 353 6.04 -3.04 -5.99
CA LEU A 353 7.42 -3.50 -6.16
C LEU A 353 7.96 -4.10 -4.86
N TRP A 354 7.63 -3.49 -3.72
CA TRP A 354 7.87 -4.07 -2.40
C TRP A 354 7.20 -5.44 -2.23
N GLU A 355 5.93 -5.57 -2.65
CA GLU A 355 5.27 -6.88 -2.66
C GLU A 355 6.02 -7.90 -3.52
N GLU A 356 6.45 -7.52 -4.73
CA GLU A 356 7.21 -8.43 -5.60
C GLU A 356 8.52 -8.89 -4.95
N ALA A 357 9.21 -8.01 -4.23
CA ALA A 357 10.44 -8.34 -3.52
C ALA A 357 10.17 -9.34 -2.37
N ILE A 358 9.17 -9.03 -1.54
CA ILE A 358 8.76 -9.89 -0.42
C ILE A 358 8.37 -11.28 -0.93
N LEU A 359 7.44 -11.37 -1.89
CA LEU A 359 6.97 -12.67 -2.39
C LEU A 359 8.08 -13.50 -3.04
N GLN A 360 9.03 -12.87 -3.73
CA GLN A 360 10.20 -13.57 -4.30
C GLN A 360 11.15 -14.07 -3.22
N GLY A 361 11.44 -13.26 -2.20
CA GLY A 361 12.24 -13.68 -1.05
C GLY A 361 11.62 -14.86 -0.32
N TYR A 362 10.32 -14.82 -0.05
CA TYR A 362 9.61 -15.93 0.60
C TYR A 362 9.50 -17.19 -0.26
N THR A 363 9.52 -17.05 -1.59
CA THR A 363 9.63 -18.21 -2.48
C THR A 363 11.00 -18.89 -2.33
N ALA A 364 12.09 -18.13 -2.24
CA ALA A 364 13.42 -18.67 -1.98
C ALA A 364 13.55 -19.23 -0.56
N PHE A 365 12.98 -18.56 0.43
CA PHE A 365 12.98 -19.01 1.82
C PHE A 365 12.30 -20.37 1.99
N ARG A 366 11.08 -20.54 1.46
CA ARG A 366 10.36 -21.82 1.54
C ARG A 366 11.13 -22.95 0.84
N PHE A 367 11.77 -22.67 -0.29
CA PHE A 367 12.64 -23.65 -0.96
C PHE A 367 13.80 -24.08 -0.05
N LEU A 368 14.44 -23.15 0.67
CA LEU A 368 15.51 -23.49 1.59
C LEU A 368 15.01 -24.23 2.85
N GLN A 369 13.82 -23.92 3.35
CA GLN A 369 13.19 -24.68 4.44
C GLN A 369 12.95 -26.14 4.05
N GLU A 370 12.59 -26.41 2.79
CA GLU A 370 12.35 -27.77 2.30
C GLU A 370 13.67 -28.50 1.98
N HIS A 371 14.54 -27.87 1.20
CA HIS A 371 15.71 -28.54 0.63
C HIS A 371 17.00 -28.39 1.45
N ARG A 372 17.03 -27.47 2.43
CA ARG A 372 18.19 -27.17 3.31
C ARG A 372 19.46 -26.71 2.59
N ARG A 373 19.38 -26.52 1.28
CA ARG A 373 20.42 -26.01 0.39
C ARG A 373 19.80 -25.51 -0.92
N GLY A 374 20.50 -24.62 -1.61
CA GLY A 374 20.08 -24.12 -2.92
C GLY A 374 21.09 -23.16 -3.53
N ARG A 375 20.94 -22.90 -4.82
CA ARG A 375 21.63 -21.80 -5.51
C ARG A 375 20.64 -20.69 -5.80
N VAL A 376 20.83 -19.57 -5.12
CA VAL A 376 20.09 -18.32 -5.34
C VAL A 376 20.71 -17.57 -6.51
N LEU A 377 19.89 -17.12 -7.45
CA LEU A 377 20.26 -16.36 -8.64
C LEU A 377 19.59 -14.99 -8.55
N ILE A 378 20.41 -13.96 -8.43
CA ILE A 378 20.01 -12.55 -8.30
C ILE A 378 20.19 -11.90 -9.68
N ASP A 379 19.11 -11.42 -10.29
CA ASP A 379 19.09 -10.82 -11.63
C ASP A 379 18.41 -9.44 -11.57
N PHE A 380 19.23 -8.40 -11.41
CA PHE A 380 18.76 -7.02 -11.26
C PHE A 380 18.16 -6.50 -12.55
N ALA A 381 18.78 -6.85 -13.69
CA ALA A 381 18.34 -6.39 -15.00
C ALA A 381 16.89 -6.78 -15.27
N ASN A 382 16.46 -7.94 -14.74
CA ASN A 382 15.10 -8.44 -14.91
C ASN A 382 14.25 -8.38 -13.64
N ARG A 383 14.74 -7.75 -12.56
CA ARG A 383 14.04 -7.58 -11.29
C ARG A 383 13.59 -8.91 -10.67
N ARG A 384 14.49 -9.90 -10.67
CA ARG A 384 14.18 -11.31 -10.35
C ARG A 384 15.18 -11.97 -9.41
N LEU A 385 14.64 -12.60 -8.37
CA LEU A 385 15.29 -13.63 -7.57
C LEU A 385 14.77 -15.00 -8.00
N ARG A 386 15.67 -15.93 -8.28
CA ARG A 386 15.33 -17.34 -8.57
C ARG A 386 16.14 -18.24 -7.66
N ILE A 387 15.60 -19.39 -7.32
CA ILE A 387 16.32 -20.42 -6.59
C ILE A 387 16.19 -21.75 -7.33
N LYS A 388 17.24 -22.56 -7.25
CA LYS A 388 17.25 -23.92 -7.79
C LYS A 388 18.11 -24.81 -6.89
N GLU A 389 18.03 -26.11 -7.13
CA GLU A 389 18.91 -27.07 -6.47
C GLU A 389 20.38 -26.71 -6.67
N LEU A 390 21.15 -26.87 -5.61
CA LEU A 390 22.58 -26.66 -5.64
C LEU A 390 23.22 -27.87 -6.36
N PRO A 391 24.03 -27.68 -7.42
CA PRO A 391 24.69 -28.78 -8.11
C PRO A 391 25.45 -29.68 -7.13
N SER A 392 25.45 -30.97 -7.42
CA SER A 392 26.10 -32.03 -6.64
C SER A 392 27.57 -31.75 -6.40
#